data_AF-A0A2L2Z4L0-F1
#
_entry.id   AF-A0A2L2Z4L0-F1
#
_cell.length_a   1.000
_cell.length_b   1.000
_cell.length_c   1.000
_cell.angle_alpha   90.00
_cell.angle_beta   90.00
_cell.angle_gamma   90.00
#
_symmetry.space_group_name_H-M   'P 1'
#
loop_
_entity.id
_entity.type
_entity.pdbx_description
1 polymer ?
#
loop_
_entity_poly.entity_id
_entity_poly.type
_entity_poly.pdbx_seq_one_letter_code
_entity_poly.pdbx_strand_id
1 'polypeptide(L)' 'HNCSYCSYGCFSRGDLKKHLRKHTGEKPYICKFCNRGFSQKHRLNSHVLSIHPSDM' A
#
# COMPACT_ATOMS: atom_id res chain seq x y z
N HIS A 1 -10.52 6.33 15.08
CA HIS A 1 -9.40 5.36 15.12
C HIS A 1 -8.09 6.11 15.05
N ASN A 2 -7.25 6.00 16.08
CA ASN A 2 -6.01 6.78 16.22
C ASN A 2 -4.78 5.91 15.97
N CYS A 3 -3.74 6.50 15.39
CA CYS A 3 -2.45 5.84 15.22
C CYS A 3 -1.66 5.82 16.54
N SER A 4 -1.00 4.69 16.83
CA SER A 4 -0.16 4.52 18.01
C SER A 4 1.24 5.14 17.87
N TYR A 5 1.65 5.51 16.65
CA TYR A 5 2.99 6.01 16.35
C TYR A 5 3.03 7.51 16.03
N CYS A 6 1.88 8.14 15.78
CA CYS A 6 1.77 9.57 15.45
C CYS A 6 0.36 10.10 15.74
N SER A 7 0.17 11.41 15.67
CA SER A 7 -1.11 12.08 15.93
C SER A 7 -2.17 11.90 14.82
N TYR A 8 -1.93 11.02 13.84
CA TYR A 8 -2.88 10.77 12.77
C TYR A 8 -4.12 10.05 13.31
N GLY A 9 -5.30 10.65 13.10
CA GLY A 9 -6.60 10.05 13.37
C GLY A 9 -7.39 9.85 12.07
N CYS A 10 -8.12 8.74 11.97
CA CYS A 10 -9.09 8.50 10.90
C CYS A 10 -10.38 7.86 11.43
N PHE A 11 -11.43 7.88 10.62
CA PHE A 11 -12.76 7.42 11.03
C PHE A 11 -12.99 5.91 10.85
N SER A 12 -12.17 5.22 10.04
CA SER A 12 -12.33 3.77 9.78
C SER A 12 -11.14 2.93 10.26
N ARG A 13 -11.38 1.69 10.72
CA ARG A 13 -10.33 0.75 11.11
C ARG A 13 -9.48 0.31 9.91
N GLY A 14 -10.11 0.23 8.73
CA GLY A 14 -9.44 -0.14 7.47
C GLY A 14 -8.38 0.88 7.05
N ASP A 15 -8.70 2.18 7.16
CA ASP A 15 -7.75 3.24 6.80
C ASP A 15 -6.65 3.36 7.84
N LEU A 16 -6.95 3.14 9.13
CA LEU A 16 -5.91 3.04 10.15
C LEU A 16 -4.95 1.88 9.83
N LYS A 17 -5.45 0.70 9.46
CA LYS A 17 -4.59 -0.43 9.09
C LYS A 17 -3.72 -0.12 7.88
N LYS A 18 -4.26 0.52 6.84
CA LYS A 18 -3.47 0.97 5.67
C LYS A 18 -2.41 2.00 6.08
N HIS A 19 -2.76 2.92 6.97
CA HIS A 19 -1.86 3.94 7.50
C HIS A 19 -0.69 3.29 8.26
N LEU A 20 -0.96 2.31 9.13
CA LEU A 20 0.07 1.63 9.94
C LEU A 20 1.18 0.98 9.09
N ARG A 21 0.88 0.59 7.84
CA ARG A 21 1.90 0.09 6.89
C ARG A 21 3.02 1.10 6.61
N LYS A 22 2.79 2.40 6.82
CA LYS A 22 3.85 3.43 6.72
C LYS A 22 4.88 3.31 7.85
N HIS A 23 4.46 2.83 9.02
CA HIS A 23 5.35 2.63 10.17
C HIS A 23 6.00 1.24 10.14
N THR A 24 5.24 0.20 9.80
CA THR A 24 5.76 -1.18 9.80
C THR A 24 6.56 -1.54 8.54
N GLY A 25 6.39 -0.77 7.45
CA GLY A 25 6.99 -1.08 6.16
C GLY A 25 6.33 -2.26 5.43
N GLU A 26 5.23 -2.81 5.96
CA GLU A 26 4.52 -3.94 5.36
C GLU A 26 4.04 -3.60 3.94
N LYS A 27 4.41 -4.47 2.99
CA LYS A 27 4.10 -4.34 1.57
C LYS A 27 3.39 -5.61 1.07
N PRO A 28 2.11 -5.79 1.40
CA PRO A 28 1.39 -7.03 1.07
C PRO A 28 1.05 -7.17 -0.41
N TYR A 29 1.19 -6.10 -1.22
CA TYR A 29 0.90 -6.14 -2.64
C TYR A 29 2.20 -6.24 -3.43
N ILE A 30 2.46 -7.41 -3.99
CA ILE A 30 3.70 -7.69 -4.73
C ILE A 30 3.39 -7.69 -6.23
N CYS A 31 4.23 -7.01 -7.01
CA CYS A 31 4.16 -7.07 -8.46
C CYS A 31 4.61 -8.46 -8.94
N LYS A 32 3.76 -9.16 -9.67
CA LYS A 32 4.06 -10.51 -10.18
C LYS A 32 5.16 -10.53 -11.26
N PHE A 33 5.46 -9.38 -11.87
CA PHE A 33 6.42 -9.27 -12.97
C PHE A 33 7.84 -8.93 -12.51
N CYS A 34 7.98 -8.04 -11.54
CA CYS A 34 9.29 -7.58 -11.05
C CYS A 34 9.48 -7.73 -9.54
N ASN A 35 8.56 -8.43 -8.85
CA ASN A 35 8.58 -8.70 -7.41
C ASN A 35 8.62 -7.46 -6.50
N ARG A 36 8.37 -6.26 -7.05
CA ARG A 36 8.37 -5.01 -6.29
C ARG A 36 7.15 -4.95 -5.36
N GLY A 37 7.40 -4.69 -4.07
CA GLY A 37 6.34 -4.59 -3.06
C GLY A 37 5.76 -3.19 -2.87
N PHE A 38 4.44 -3.13 -2.65
CA PHE A 38 3.67 -1.91 -2.43
C PHE A 38 2.79 -2.05 -1.17
N SER A 39 2.61 -0.94 -0.45
CA SER A 39 1.76 -0.88 0.74
C SER A 39 0.26 -0.76 0.42
N GLN A 40 -0.10 -0.44 -0.83
CA GLN A 40 -1.48 -0.21 -1.28
C GLN A 40 -1.73 -0.76 -2.69
N LYS A 41 -2.94 -1.31 -2.91
CA LYS A 41 -3.33 -1.95 -4.18
C LYS A 41 -3.30 -0.98 -5.37
N HIS A 42 -3.83 0.23 -5.22
CA HIS A 42 -3.86 1.20 -6.33
C HIS A 42 -2.45 1.60 -6.79
N ARG A 43 -1.47 1.61 -5.86
CA ARG A 43 -0.06 1.88 -6.19
C ARG A 43 0.55 0.76 -7.01
N LEU A 44 0.26 -0.51 -6.65
CA LEU A 44 0.63 -1.65 -7.48
C LEU A 44 -0.01 -1.54 -8.87
N ASN A 45 -1.31 -1.24 -8.95
CA ASN A 45 -2.02 -1.16 -10.24
C ASN A 45 -1.42 -0.10 -11.16
N SER A 46 -1.19 1.11 -10.64
CA SER A 46 -0.54 2.19 -11.38
C SER A 46 0.89 1.83 -11.80
N HIS A 47 1.63 1.10 -10.97
CA HIS A 47 2.95 0.59 -11.33
C HIS A 47 2.88 -0.40 -12.48
N VAL A 48 1.97 -1.38 -12.44
CA VAL A 48 1.83 -2.36 -13.52
C VAL A 48 1.42 -1.66 -14.81
N LEU A 49 0.43 -0.77 -14.77
CA LEU A 49 -0.02 -0.02 -15.95
C LEU A 49 1.08 0.82 -16.61
N SER A 50 2.01 1.38 -15.84
CA SER A 50 3.04 2.29 -16.36
C SER A 50 4.37 1.60 -16.70
N ILE A 51 4.75 0.58 -15.93
CA ILE A 51 6.06 -0.11 -16.05
C ILE A 51 5.93 -1.45 -16.78
N HIS A 52 4.75 -2.07 -16.71
CA HIS A 52 4.41 -3.34 -17.36
C HIS A 52 3.15 -3.17 -18.25
N PRO A 53 3.10 -2.18 -19.16
CA PRO A 53 1.91 -1.86 -19.95
C PRO A 53 1.44 -3.01 -20.85
N SER A 54 2.34 -3.93 -21.21
CA SER A 54 2.06 -5.10 -22.06
C SER A 54 1.45 -6.28 -21.29
N ASP A 55 1.43 -6.23 -19.96
CA ASP A 55 1.07 -7.37 -19.10
C ASP A 55 -0.26 -7.15 -18.33
N MET A 56 -1.10 -6.24 -18.85
CA MET A 56 -2.44 -5.90 -18.36
C MET A 56 -3.54 -6.75 -18.95
#